data_AF-M0A8X7-F1
#
_entry.id   AF-M0A8X7-F1
#
_cell.length_a   1.000
_cell.length_b   1.000
_cell.length_c   1.000
_cell.angle_alpha   90.00
_cell.angle_beta   90.00
_cell.angle_gamma   90.00
#
_symmetry.space_group_name_H-M   'P 1'
#
loop_
_entity.id
_entity.type
_entity.pdbx_description
1 polymer ?
#
loop_
_entity_poly.entity_id
_entity_poly.type
_entity_poly.pdbx_seq_one_letter_code
_entity_poly.pdbx_strand_id
1 'polypeptide(L)'
;MADLRTYTIIYVLLLVLGTGKFVFFEFDFAYSIAIGGTILLAVAKIGLIAAYYQHLIEEPRSITYMMATAVFMVFLLTIAAGYSIQ
;
A
#
# COMPACT_ATOMS: atom_id res chain seq x y z
N MET A 1 17.20 11.93 -6.01
CA MET A 1 18.09 12.39 -4.92
C MET A 1 17.26 12.54 -3.66
N ALA A 2 17.54 11.73 -2.64
CA ALA A 2 16.79 11.74 -1.40
C ALA A 2 17.07 13.01 -0.57
N ASP A 3 16.05 13.86 -0.41
CA ASP A 3 16.08 15.03 0.45
C ASP A 3 15.50 14.70 1.83
N LEU A 4 16.22 15.09 2.89
CA LEU A 4 15.84 14.80 4.27
C LEU A 4 14.45 15.32 4.60
N ARG A 5 14.10 16.53 4.15
CA ARG A 5 12.79 17.14 4.43
C ARG A 5 11.68 16.31 3.78
N THR A 6 11.84 15.97 2.51
CA THR A 6 10.87 15.16 1.76
C THR A 6 10.64 13.79 2.42
N TYR A 7 11.71 13.07 2.75
CA TYR A 7 11.61 11.74 3.37
C TYR A 7 11.06 11.82 4.80
N THR A 8 11.35 12.89 5.54
CA THR A 8 10.77 13.10 6.87
C THR A 8 9.26 13.34 6.79
N ILE A 9 8.79 14.13 5.81
CA ILE A 9 7.34 14.34 5.59
C ILE A 9 6.67 13.01 5.25
N ILE A 10 7.24 12.24 4.33
CA ILE A 10 6.68 10.95 3.93
C ILE A 10 6.69 9.99 5.12
N TYR A 11 7.76 9.94 5.93
CA TYR A 11 7.82 9.15 7.15
C TYR A 11 6.64 9.42 8.09
N VAL A 12 6.38 10.69 8.41
CA VAL A 12 5.25 11.08 9.28
C VAL A 12 3.93 10.65 8.65
N LEU A 13 3.79 10.82 7.34
CA LEU A 13 2.59 10.42 6.62
C LEU A 13 2.38 8.90 6.65
N LEU A 14 3.44 8.09 6.50
CA LEU A 14 3.38 6.63 6.66
C LEU A 14 2.99 6.21 8.08
N LEU A 15 3.42 6.97 9.08
CA LEU A 15 3.03 6.76 10.48
C LEU A 15 1.53 7.00 10.64
N VAL A 16 1.03 8.14 10.16
CA VAL A 16 -0.41 8.48 10.19
C VAL A 16 -1.26 7.45 9.44
N LEU A 17 -0.85 7.02 8.24
CA LEU A 17 -1.56 5.98 7.47
C LEU A 17 -1.54 4.62 8.18
N GLY A 18 -0.50 4.34 8.96
CA GLY A 18 -0.37 3.11 9.74
C GLY A 18 -1.25 3.13 10.98
N THR A 19 -1.09 4.13 11.84
CA THR A 19 -1.80 4.24 13.12
C THR A 19 -3.26 4.65 12.93
N GLY A 20 -3.57 5.44 11.91
CA GLY A 20 -4.92 5.91 11.59
C GLY A 20 -5.92 4.77 11.34
N LYS A 21 -5.44 3.57 10.98
CA LYS A 21 -6.30 2.38 10.85
C LYS A 21 -7.04 2.03 12.14
N PHE A 22 -6.47 2.38 13.30
CA PHE A 22 -7.10 2.19 14.60
C PHE A 22 -8.48 2.86 14.68
N VAL A 23 -8.63 4.04 14.05
CA VAL A 23 -9.89 4.78 14.00
C VAL A 23 -11.03 3.94 13.43
N PHE A 24 -10.76 3.08 12.45
CA PHE A 24 -11.80 2.28 11.82
C PHE A 24 -12.38 1.18 12.73
N PHE A 25 -11.63 0.73 13.72
CA PHE A 25 -12.04 -0.38 14.60
C PHE A 25 -12.35 0.05 16.03
N GLU A 26 -11.86 1.21 16.46
CA GLU A 26 -12.16 1.75 17.80
C GLU A 26 -13.52 2.48 17.83
N PHE A 27 -13.91 3.14 16.73
CA PHE A 27 -15.17 3.84 16.63
C PHE A 27 -16.25 2.97 15.97
N ASP A 28 -17.52 3.32 16.19
CA ASP A 28 -18.70 2.59 15.70
C ASP A 28 -18.91 2.77 14.19
N PHE A 29 -17.99 2.22 13.40
CA PHE A 29 -18.12 2.09 11.96
C PHE A 29 -18.68 0.71 11.62
N ALA A 30 -19.50 0.64 10.56
CA ALA A 30 -19.88 -0.65 10.00
C ALA A 30 -18.62 -1.46 9.63
N TYR A 31 -18.60 -2.74 9.96
CA TYR A 31 -17.43 -3.60 9.76
C TYR A 31 -16.91 -3.60 8.32
N SER A 32 -17.81 -3.55 7.33
CA SER A 32 -17.45 -3.43 5.91
C SER A 32 -16.72 -2.12 5.59
N ILE A 33 -17.14 -1.01 6.19
CA ILE A 33 -16.48 0.30 6.08
C ILE A 33 -15.10 0.23 6.76
N ALA A 34 -15.01 -0.40 7.94
CA ALA A 34 -13.77 -0.51 8.68
C ALA A 34 -12.69 -1.30 7.90
N ILE A 35 -13.08 -2.44 7.31
CA ILE A 35 -12.22 -3.20 6.41
C ILE A 35 -11.85 -2.37 5.19
N GLY A 36 -12.83 -1.77 4.51
CA GLY A 36 -12.60 -0.99 3.29
C GLY A 36 -11.61 0.15 3.52
N GLY A 37 -11.80 0.92 4.58
CA GLY A 37 -10.89 2.00 5.00
C GLY A 37 -9.49 1.47 5.31
N THR A 38 -9.40 0.35 6.01
CA THR A 38 -8.12 -0.28 6.35
C THR A 38 -7.33 -0.71 5.11
N ILE A 39 -8.00 -1.31 4.13
CA ILE A 39 -7.39 -1.72 2.85
C ILE A 39 -6.93 -0.47 2.09
N LEU A 40 -7.75 0.58 2.00
CA LEU A 40 -7.39 1.81 1.30
C LEU A 40 -6.15 2.48 1.93
N LEU A 41 -6.10 2.62 3.26
CA LEU A 41 -4.92 3.14 3.95
C LEU A 41 -3.69 2.25 3.76
N ALA A 42 -3.88 0.92 3.71
CA ALA A 42 -2.78 -0.01 3.43
C ALA A 42 -2.20 0.20 2.03
N VAL A 43 -3.05 0.27 1.00
CA VAL A 43 -2.65 0.49 -0.39
C VAL A 43 -1.91 1.83 -0.54
N ALA A 44 -2.46 2.90 0.02
CA ALA A 44 -1.79 4.21 0.00
C ALA A 44 -0.40 4.16 0.65
N LYS A 45 -0.29 3.52 1.82
CA LYS A 45 0.97 3.39 2.55
C LYS A 45 2.02 2.62 1.74
N ILE A 46 1.68 1.45 1.20
CA ILE A 46 2.64 0.66 0.42
C ILE A 46 3.01 1.35 -0.90
N GLY A 47 2.08 2.09 -1.50
CA GLY A 47 2.36 2.88 -2.71
C GLY A 47 3.41 3.96 -2.47
N LEU A 48 3.32 4.67 -1.33
CA LEU A 48 4.33 5.65 -0.93
C LEU A 48 5.68 5.01 -0.59
N ILE A 49 5.67 3.84 0.06
CA ILE A 49 6.90 3.07 0.32
C ILE A 49 7.56 2.70 -1.01
N ALA A 50 6.80 2.14 -1.96
CA ALA A 50 7.32 1.74 -3.26
C ALA A 50 7.87 2.94 -4.04
N ALA A 51 7.10 4.04 -4.11
CA ALA A 51 7.50 5.23 -4.85
C ALA A 51 8.77 5.88 -4.27
N TYR A 52 8.84 6.10 -2.95
CA TYR A 52 9.88 6.92 -2.33
C TYR A 52 10.94 6.14 -1.57
N TYR A 53 10.57 5.15 -0.75
CA TYR A 53 11.55 4.40 0.05
C TYR A 53 12.23 3.28 -0.76
N GLN A 54 11.56 2.71 -1.75
CA GLN A 54 12.15 1.81 -2.73
C GLN A 54 12.63 2.53 -3.99
N HIS A 55 12.49 3.87 -4.03
CA HIS A 55 12.92 4.73 -5.13
C HIS A 55 12.32 4.37 -6.50
N LEU A 56 11.18 3.67 -6.56
CA LEU A 56 10.56 3.25 -7.83
C LEU A 56 10.22 4.43 -8.75
N ILE A 57 10.02 5.63 -8.20
CA ILE A 57 9.78 6.85 -8.96
C ILE A 57 11.01 7.33 -9.74
N GLU A 58 12.21 6.97 -9.28
CA GLU A 58 13.49 7.36 -9.88
C GLU A 58 14.02 6.29 -10.85
N GLU A 59 13.46 5.08 -10.79
CA GLU A 59 13.83 3.94 -11.64
C GLU A 59 13.33 4.11 -13.10
N PRO A 60 13.96 3.44 -14.08
CA PRO A 60 13.50 3.48 -15.45
C PRO A 60 12.14 2.79 -15.60
N ARG A 61 11.35 3.23 -16.58
CA ARG A 61 9.98 2.76 -16.82
C ARG A 61 9.85 1.24 -16.94
N SER A 62 10.88 0.56 -17.43
CA SER A 62 10.93 -0.91 -17.50
C SER A 62 10.77 -1.56 -16.12
N ILE A 63 11.38 -1.00 -15.08
CA ILE A 63 11.27 -1.49 -13.70
C ILE A 63 9.88 -1.19 -13.13
N THR A 64 9.32 0.00 -13.41
CA THR A 64 7.94 0.32 -13.02
C THR A 64 6.94 -0.66 -13.63
N TYR A 65 7.08 -0.99 -14.93
CA TYR A 65 6.21 -1.96 -15.60
C TYR A 65 6.42 -3.39 -15.08
N MET A 66 7.67 -3.76 -14.76
CA MET A 66 7.96 -5.04 -14.10
C MET A 66 7.24 -5.14 -12.76
N MET A 67 7.34 -4.11 -11.91
CA MET A 67 6.67 -4.08 -10.60
C MET A 67 5.15 -4.12 -10.73
N ALA A 68 4.56 -3.38 -11.67
CA ALA A 68 3.13 -3.41 -11.94
C ALA A 68 2.67 -4.80 -12.40
N THR A 69 3.44 -5.44 -13.28
CA THR A 69 3.18 -6.82 -13.72
C THR A 69 3.27 -7.79 -12.54
N ALA A 70 4.26 -7.65 -11.67
CA ALA A 70 4.39 -8.50 -10.48
C ALA A 70 3.17 -8.39 -9.55
N VAL A 71 2.68 -7.17 -9.27
CA VAL A 71 1.47 -6.94 -8.48
C VAL A 71 0.24 -7.58 -9.15
N PHE A 72 0.10 -7.41 -10.46
CA PHE A 72 -0.97 -8.04 -11.23
C PHE A 72 -0.95 -9.56 -11.12
N MET A 73 0.23 -10.18 -11.26
CA MET A 73 0.39 -11.64 -11.14
C MET A 73 0.05 -12.13 -9.72
N VAL A 74 0.42 -11.39 -8.68
CA VAL A 74 0.05 -11.72 -7.28
C VAL A 74 -1.47 -11.74 -7.11
N PHE A 75 -2.21 -10.81 -7.73
CA PHE A 75 -3.67 -10.85 -7.71
C PHE A 75 -4.23 -12.07 -8.42
N LEU A 76 -3.70 -12.43 -9.59
CA LEU A 76 -4.12 -13.65 -10.29
C LEU A 76 -3.88 -14.90 -9.44
N LEU A 77 -2.72 -15.00 -8.80
CA LEU A 77 -2.40 -16.12 -7.90
C LEU A 77 -3.31 -16.17 -6.68
N THR A 78 -3.64 -15.02 -6.09
CA THR A 78 -4.54 -14.93 -4.93
C THR A 78 -5.95 -15.39 -5.30
N ILE A 79 -6.46 -14.96 -6.45
CA ILE A 79 -7.76 -15.39 -6.96
C ILE A 79 -7.75 -16.89 -7.26
N ALA A 80 -6.72 -17.37 -7.96
CA ALA A 80 -6.57 -18.80 -8.29
C ALA A 80 -6.51 -19.67 -7.03
N ALA A 81 -5.79 -19.24 -6.00
CA ALA A 81 -5.71 -19.93 -4.72
C ALA A 81 -7.08 -20.03 -4.02
N GLY A 82 -7.95 -19.03 -4.22
CA GLY A 82 -9.33 -19.06 -3.71
C GLY A 82 -10.16 -20.21 -4.27
N TYR A 83 -9.91 -20.64 -5.51
CA TYR A 83 -10.57 -21.81 -6.12
C TYR A 83 -9.92 -23.15 -5.74
N SER A 84 -8.69 -23.15 -5.23
CA SER A 84 -7.97 -24.39 -4.86
C SER A 84 -8.38 -24.97 -3.50
N ILE A 85 -9.08 -24.19 -2.68
CA ILE A 85 -9.46 -24.56 -1.30
C ILE A 85 -10.87 -25.17 -1.24
N GLN A 86 -11.68 -24.98 -2.30
CA GLN A 86 -13.00 -25.62 -2.46
C GLN A 86 -12.85 -27.01 -3.09
#